data_AF-A0A4U9VN45-F1
#
_entry.id   AF-A0A4U9VN45-F1
#
_cell.length_a   1.000
_cell.length_b   1.000
_cell.length_c   1.000
_cell.angle_alpha   90.00
_cell.angle_beta   90.00
_cell.angle_gamma   90.00
#
_symmetry.space_group_name_H-M   'P 1'
#
loop_
_entity.id
_entity.type
_entity.pdbx_description
1 polymer ?
#
loop_
_entity_poly.entity_id
_entity_poly.type
_entity_poly.pdbx_seq_one_letter_code
_entity_poly.pdbx_strand_id
1 'polypeptide(L)'
;MKPRCKRVVNGIVISIEQGDTGLHQTRYRFSIRPSLWRAGLGHRSRIFQQQNFLEILETLLKENKISDYAHALRYPHAVREFCVQYNESDLDFINRLAAEEGIYYFFEHQNGKHTLVFSDDCAALHDGPTLPYYPDQPSTSLEEPCVTTFKRRESLRLSEVLLKDYTFKDPLWLAEFGDDARDTEHQPGRYFHYDFPGRFKSTQGG
;
A
#
# COMPACT_ATOMS: atom_id res chain seq x y z
N MET A 1 11.31 -35.64 5.46
CA MET A 1 10.67 -34.54 6.21
C MET A 1 10.68 -33.29 5.34
N LYS A 2 9.53 -32.83 4.83
CA LYS A 2 9.46 -31.53 4.13
C LYS A 2 9.80 -30.42 5.13
N PRO A 3 10.68 -29.46 4.80
CA PRO A 3 11.04 -28.40 5.73
C PRO A 3 9.79 -27.58 6.10
N ARG A 4 9.53 -27.43 7.40
CA ARG A 4 8.54 -26.49 7.92
C ARG A 4 8.89 -25.11 7.36
N CYS A 5 7.99 -24.50 6.59
CA CYS A 5 8.15 -23.14 6.11
C CYS A 5 8.27 -22.21 7.33
N LYS A 6 9.50 -21.77 7.64
CA LYS A 6 9.76 -20.83 8.73
C LYS A 6 9.62 -19.43 8.15
N ARG A 7 8.46 -18.81 8.36
CA ARG A 7 8.27 -17.39 8.06
C ARG A 7 9.08 -16.58 9.07
N VAL A 8 9.97 -15.71 8.57
CA VAL A 8 10.69 -14.74 9.37
C VAL A 8 9.90 -13.44 9.37
N VAL A 9 9.79 -12.80 10.53
CA VAL A 9 9.24 -11.46 10.67
C VAL A 9 10.35 -10.57 11.22
N ASN A 10 10.65 -9.50 10.50
CA ASN A 10 11.69 -8.54 10.86
C ASN A 10 11.08 -7.13 10.92
N GLY A 11 11.54 -6.34 11.87
CA GLY A 11 11.04 -4.99 12.10
C GLY A 11 11.77 -4.35 13.27
N ILE A 12 11.32 -3.16 13.64
CA ILE A 12 11.82 -2.42 14.80
C ILE A 12 10.91 -2.67 16.01
N VAL A 13 11.49 -2.76 17.20
CA VAL A 13 10.75 -2.79 18.46
C VAL A 13 10.31 -1.36 18.78
N ILE A 14 9.00 -1.12 18.85
CA ILE A 14 8.43 0.19 19.16
C ILE A 14 7.96 0.32 20.61
N SER A 15 7.71 -0.82 21.28
CA SER A 15 7.42 -0.86 22.70
C SER A 15 7.88 -2.17 23.29
N ILE A 16 8.33 -2.09 24.54
CA ILE A 16 8.62 -3.21 25.41
C ILE A 16 7.89 -2.98 26.72
N GLU A 17 7.21 -4.01 27.19
CA GLU A 17 6.48 -4.00 28.44
C GLU A 17 6.91 -5.22 29.25
N GLN A 18 7.41 -4.98 30.45
CA GLN A 18 7.57 -6.03 31.46
C GLN A 18 6.26 -6.14 32.22
N GLY A 19 5.63 -7.30 32.11
CA GLY A 19 4.46 -7.65 32.90
C GLY A 19 4.82 -8.34 34.21
N ASP A 20 3.88 -9.08 34.76
CA ASP A 20 4.03 -9.73 36.05
C ASP A 20 5.20 -10.71 36.10
N THR A 21 5.87 -10.73 37.25
CA THR A 21 6.91 -11.73 37.59
C THR A 21 6.32 -12.74 38.55
N GLY A 22 6.21 -13.99 38.08
CA GLY A 22 5.82 -15.13 38.91
C GLY A 22 7.04 -15.81 39.55
N LEU A 23 6.81 -16.96 40.17
CA LEU A 23 7.86 -17.74 40.88
C LEU A 23 9.04 -18.18 39.99
N HIS A 24 8.83 -18.39 38.70
CA HIS A 24 9.85 -18.94 37.79
C HIS A 24 10.01 -18.18 36.48
N GLN A 25 9.13 -17.23 36.17
CA GLN A 25 9.11 -16.56 34.87
C GLN A 25 8.58 -15.12 35.01
N THR A 26 9.14 -14.23 34.20
CA THR A 26 8.62 -12.87 34.00
C THR A 26 8.06 -12.77 32.59
N ARG A 27 6.83 -12.24 32.48
CA ARG A 27 6.21 -12.01 31.17
C ARG A 27 6.74 -10.73 30.54
N TYR A 28 7.15 -10.79 29.27
CA TYR A 28 7.46 -9.61 28.48
C TYR A 28 6.55 -9.55 27.25
N ARG A 29 6.15 -8.33 26.86
CA ARG A 29 5.46 -8.05 25.61
C ARG A 29 6.29 -7.08 24.78
N PHE A 30 6.43 -7.40 23.50
CA PHE A 30 7.10 -6.57 22.52
C PHE A 30 6.11 -6.21 21.42
N SER A 31 6.12 -4.96 20.98
CA SER A 31 5.42 -4.55 19.75
C SER A 31 6.44 -4.28 18.66
N ILE A 32 6.31 -5.00 17.55
CA ILE A 32 7.22 -4.90 16.40
C ILE A 32 6.45 -4.25 15.24
N ARG A 33 7.08 -3.27 14.58
CA ARG A 33 6.54 -2.59 13.40
C ARG A 33 7.59 -2.53 12.29
N PRO A 34 7.20 -2.39 11.02
CA PRO A 34 8.17 -2.09 9.96
C PRO A 34 8.81 -0.71 10.20
N SER A 35 10.02 -0.51 9.68
CA SER A 35 10.78 0.74 9.80
C SER A 35 10.03 1.96 9.28
N LEU A 36 9.18 1.77 8.26
CA LEU A 36 8.28 2.79 7.69
C LEU A 36 7.34 3.41 8.72
N TRP A 37 6.96 2.67 9.78
CA TRP A 37 6.07 3.18 10.81
C TRP A 37 6.59 4.47 11.47
N ARG A 38 7.91 4.65 11.55
CA ARG A 38 8.52 5.88 12.11
C ARG A 38 8.15 7.14 11.33
N ALA A 39 7.87 7.02 10.03
CA ALA A 39 7.44 8.13 9.19
C ALA A 39 6.06 8.69 9.62
N GLY A 40 5.29 7.94 10.41
CA GLY A 40 4.01 8.38 10.96
C GLY A 40 4.09 9.14 12.29
N LEU A 41 5.29 9.34 12.86
CA LEU A 41 5.42 9.93 14.21
C LEU A 41 5.48 11.46 14.23
N GLY A 42 5.76 12.11 13.10
CA GLY A 42 5.93 13.55 13.01
C GLY A 42 5.16 14.15 11.85
N HIS A 43 4.63 15.36 12.04
CA HIS A 43 3.94 16.14 11.01
C HIS A 43 4.87 17.20 10.42
N ARG A 44 4.74 17.46 9.12
CA ARG A 44 5.55 18.45 8.41
C ARG A 44 4.72 19.26 7.43
N SER A 45 5.23 20.44 7.10
CA SER A 45 4.70 21.28 6.02
C SER A 45 5.86 21.70 5.11
N ARG A 46 5.84 21.25 3.85
CA ARG A 46 6.91 21.52 2.88
C ARG A 46 6.43 21.36 1.44
N ILE A 47 7.23 21.89 0.52
CA ILE A 47 6.94 21.92 -0.91
C ILE A 47 8.01 21.09 -1.63
N PHE A 48 7.55 20.25 -2.56
CA PHE A 48 8.34 19.57 -3.56
C PHE A 48 7.97 20.14 -4.94
N GLN A 49 8.95 20.50 -5.75
CA GLN A 49 8.75 21.15 -7.05
C GLN A 49 9.52 20.41 -8.12
N GLN A 50 8.89 20.22 -9.28
CA GLN A 50 9.49 19.52 -10.42
C GLN A 50 10.02 18.13 -10.03
N GLN A 51 9.24 17.39 -9.24
CA GLN A 51 9.61 16.05 -8.80
C GLN A 51 8.50 15.04 -9.05
N ASN A 52 8.88 13.83 -9.48
CA ASN A 52 7.97 12.69 -9.58
C ASN A 52 7.81 11.99 -8.21
N PHE A 53 6.93 10.97 -8.18
CA PHE A 53 6.67 10.18 -6.98
C PHE A 53 7.95 9.59 -6.35
N LEU A 54 8.82 8.97 -7.17
CA LEU A 54 10.02 8.30 -6.68
C LEU A 54 11.01 9.28 -6.06
N GLU A 55 11.23 10.44 -6.67
CA GLU A 55 12.15 11.46 -6.16
C GLU A 55 11.69 12.01 -4.79
N ILE A 56 10.38 12.23 -4.64
CA ILE A 56 9.78 12.62 -3.36
C ILE A 56 9.95 11.47 -2.36
N LEU A 57 9.56 10.25 -2.74
CA LEU A 57 9.64 9.06 -1.89
C LEU A 57 11.07 8.85 -1.35
N GLU A 58 12.08 8.88 -2.21
CA GLU A 58 13.49 8.70 -1.82
C GLU A 58 13.94 9.74 -0.79
N THR A 59 13.50 10.99 -0.97
CA THR A 59 13.75 12.06 0.00
C THR A 59 13.14 11.71 1.37
N LEU A 60 11.87 11.30 1.39
CA LEU A 60 11.17 10.93 2.62
C LEU A 60 11.79 9.71 3.31
N LEU A 61 12.14 8.67 2.55
CA LEU A 61 12.75 7.45 3.07
C LEU A 61 14.13 7.73 3.67
N LYS A 62 14.95 8.53 2.99
CA LYS A 62 16.29 8.94 3.45
C LYS A 62 16.20 9.70 4.78
N GLU A 63 15.31 10.67 4.89
CA GLU A 63 15.10 11.45 6.12
C GLU A 63 14.60 10.58 7.28
N ASN A 64 13.78 9.58 6.99
CA ASN A 64 13.29 8.61 7.97
C ASN A 64 14.27 7.46 8.24
N LYS A 65 15.49 7.52 7.69
CA LYS A 65 16.55 6.51 7.85
C LYS A 65 16.07 5.11 7.46
N ILE A 66 15.40 5.01 6.31
CA ILE A 66 14.95 3.77 5.70
C ILE A 66 15.83 3.52 4.47
N SER A 67 16.72 2.54 4.57
CA SER A 67 17.71 2.22 3.53
C SER A 67 17.37 0.97 2.73
N ASP A 68 16.70 0.00 3.35
CA ASP A 68 16.30 -1.24 2.68
C ASP A 68 14.92 -1.06 2.02
N TYR A 69 14.93 -0.50 0.82
CA TYR A 69 13.73 -0.38 -0.01
C TYR A 69 14.04 -0.71 -1.47
N ALA A 70 12.99 -1.05 -2.22
CA ALA A 70 13.02 -1.30 -3.65
C ALA A 70 11.74 -0.76 -4.30
N HIS A 71 11.76 -0.56 -5.61
CA HIS A 71 10.58 -0.22 -6.39
C HIS A 71 10.57 -1.01 -7.69
N ALA A 72 9.38 -1.39 -8.14
CA ALA A 72 9.12 -2.04 -9.41
C ALA A 72 7.90 -1.36 -10.05
N LEU A 73 8.12 -0.16 -10.59
CA LEU A 73 7.07 0.62 -11.25
C LEU A 73 7.13 0.35 -12.76
N ARG A 74 6.02 -0.10 -13.32
CA ARG A 74 5.87 -0.46 -14.73
C ARG A 74 5.39 0.73 -15.56
N TYR A 75 4.57 1.59 -14.98
CA TYR A 75 3.94 2.70 -15.68
C TYR A 75 4.73 4.01 -15.47
N PRO A 76 4.66 4.95 -16.42
CA PRO A 76 5.28 6.26 -16.23
C PRO A 76 4.50 7.08 -15.21
N HIS A 77 5.21 7.63 -14.23
CA HIS A 77 4.64 8.52 -13.21
C HIS A 77 5.04 9.97 -13.48
N ALA A 78 4.05 10.86 -13.58
CA ALA A 78 4.28 12.22 -14.02
C ALA A 78 5.08 13.05 -13.00
N VAL A 79 5.96 13.91 -13.52
CA VAL A 79 6.64 14.92 -12.71
C VAL A 79 5.61 15.96 -12.25
N ARG A 80 5.54 16.19 -10.94
CA ARG A 80 4.67 17.21 -10.37
C ARG A 80 5.38 18.56 -10.41
N GLU A 81 4.75 19.53 -11.06
CA GLU A 81 5.21 20.93 -11.05
C GLU A 81 5.28 21.47 -9.61
N PHE A 82 4.27 21.14 -8.80
CA PHE A 82 4.12 21.61 -7.43
C PHE A 82 3.36 20.58 -6.58
N CYS A 83 3.98 20.08 -5.52
CA CYS A 83 3.39 19.13 -4.59
C CYS A 83 3.65 19.59 -3.15
N VAL A 84 2.62 19.56 -2.32
CA VAL A 84 2.71 20.02 -0.92
C VAL A 84 2.41 18.85 0.00
N GLN A 85 3.30 18.66 0.97
CA GLN A 85 2.96 17.97 2.22
C GLN A 85 2.46 19.05 3.17
N TYR A 86 1.20 19.00 3.59
CA TYR A 86 0.61 20.06 4.42
C TYR A 86 0.03 19.49 5.71
N ASN A 87 0.72 19.77 6.83
CA ASN A 87 0.29 19.37 8.17
C ASN A 87 -0.05 17.86 8.30
N GLU A 88 0.65 17.02 7.56
CA GLU A 88 0.45 15.56 7.55
C GLU A 88 1.78 14.87 7.86
N SER A 89 1.71 13.61 8.31
CA SER A 89 2.92 12.84 8.56
C SER A 89 3.61 12.43 7.26
N ASP A 90 4.90 12.08 7.31
CA ASP A 90 5.58 11.56 6.12
C ASP A 90 4.92 10.26 5.64
N LEU A 91 4.39 9.44 6.56
CA LEU A 91 3.65 8.22 6.22
C LEU A 91 2.32 8.52 5.53
N ASP A 92 1.53 9.46 6.05
CA ASP A 92 0.26 9.84 5.42
C ASP A 92 0.48 10.45 4.04
N PHE A 93 1.54 11.26 3.91
CA PHE A 93 1.93 11.84 2.62
C PHE A 93 2.34 10.77 1.61
N ILE A 94 3.16 9.79 2.01
CA ILE A 94 3.52 8.64 1.15
C ILE A 94 2.26 7.87 0.74
N ASN A 95 1.37 7.55 1.69
CA ASN A 95 0.16 6.79 1.39
C ASN A 95 -0.76 7.55 0.42
N ARG A 96 -0.90 8.87 0.61
CA ARG A 96 -1.70 9.72 -0.26
C ARG A 96 -1.12 9.77 -1.68
N LEU A 97 0.18 10.03 -1.81
CA LEU A 97 0.83 10.07 -3.12
C LEU A 97 0.81 8.71 -3.83
N ALA A 98 1.02 7.62 -3.09
CA ALA A 98 0.96 6.28 -3.65
C ALA A 98 -0.45 5.96 -4.17
N ALA A 99 -1.50 6.30 -3.40
CA ALA A 99 -2.88 6.11 -3.83
C ALA A 99 -3.25 6.96 -5.05
N GLU A 100 -2.77 8.21 -5.13
CA GLU A 100 -2.95 9.08 -6.30
C GLU A 100 -2.33 8.48 -7.58
N GLU A 101 -1.24 7.73 -7.45
CA GLU A 101 -0.49 7.15 -8.57
C GLU A 101 -0.82 5.65 -8.82
N GLY A 102 -1.78 5.07 -8.09
CA GLY A 102 -2.08 3.64 -8.20
C GLY A 102 -0.98 2.71 -7.67
N ILE A 103 -0.08 3.22 -6.84
CA ILE A 103 1.04 2.50 -6.26
C ILE A 103 0.62 1.89 -4.92
N TYR A 104 0.99 0.63 -4.71
CA TYR A 104 0.92 -0.06 -3.42
C TYR A 104 2.32 -0.43 -2.93
N TYR A 105 2.42 -0.87 -1.68
CA TYR A 105 3.67 -1.40 -1.16
C TYR A 105 3.47 -2.58 -0.22
N PHE A 106 4.51 -3.39 -0.09
CA PHE A 106 4.57 -4.53 0.82
C PHE A 106 5.97 -4.68 1.42
N PHE A 107 6.11 -5.61 2.38
CA PHE A 107 7.39 -5.88 3.06
C PHE A 107 7.86 -7.30 2.77
N GLU A 108 9.10 -7.42 2.30
CA GLU A 108 9.78 -8.70 2.14
C GLU A 108 10.72 -8.96 3.31
N HIS A 109 10.57 -10.09 3.98
CA HIS A 109 11.38 -10.46 5.14
C HIS A 109 12.35 -11.57 4.77
N GLN A 110 13.63 -11.23 4.57
CA GLN A 110 14.68 -12.17 4.19
C GLN A 110 15.98 -11.82 4.90
N ASN A 111 16.80 -12.83 5.23
CA ASN A 111 18.15 -12.66 5.76
C ASN A 111 18.28 -11.67 6.94
N GLY A 112 17.29 -11.64 7.83
CA GLY A 112 17.29 -10.75 9.00
C GLY A 112 16.99 -9.27 8.68
N LYS A 113 16.48 -8.98 7.48
CA LYS A 113 16.04 -7.65 7.05
C LYS A 113 14.55 -7.64 6.68
N HIS A 114 13.97 -6.45 6.60
CA HIS A 114 12.67 -6.22 5.98
C HIS A 114 12.83 -5.13 4.92
N THR A 115 12.59 -5.48 3.66
CA THR A 115 12.68 -4.57 2.53
C THR A 115 11.30 -4.00 2.23
N LEU A 116 11.18 -2.68 2.16
CA LEU A 116 9.96 -2.01 1.71
C LEU A 116 9.93 -1.97 0.17
N VAL A 117 8.92 -2.58 -0.45
CA VAL A 117 8.82 -2.68 -1.92
C VAL A 117 7.59 -1.91 -2.42
N PHE A 118 7.78 -0.92 -3.29
CA PHE A 118 6.71 -0.20 -3.98
C PHE A 118 6.46 -0.78 -5.38
N SER A 119 5.19 -0.94 -5.78
CA SER A 119 4.80 -1.45 -7.09
C SER A 119 3.45 -0.86 -7.54
N ASP A 120 3.26 -0.77 -8.85
CA ASP A 120 2.01 -0.40 -9.53
C ASP A 120 1.41 -1.58 -10.34
N ASP A 121 2.09 -2.73 -10.35
CA ASP A 121 1.69 -3.91 -11.12
C ASP A 121 1.78 -5.17 -10.25
N CYS A 122 0.78 -6.05 -10.37
CA CYS A 122 0.70 -7.27 -9.58
C CYS A 122 1.82 -8.28 -9.90
N ALA A 123 2.52 -8.15 -11.02
CA ALA A 123 3.67 -8.98 -11.39
C ALA A 123 4.85 -8.84 -10.42
N ALA A 124 4.88 -7.80 -9.58
CA ALA A 124 5.87 -7.67 -8.51
C ALA A 124 5.60 -8.61 -7.31
N LEU A 125 4.40 -9.22 -7.22
CA LEU A 125 4.07 -10.15 -6.17
C LEU A 125 4.62 -11.54 -6.49
N HIS A 126 5.33 -12.12 -5.53
CA HIS A 126 5.82 -13.49 -5.63
C HIS A 126 4.68 -14.49 -5.43
N ASP A 127 4.71 -15.58 -6.21
CA ASP A 127 3.82 -16.71 -6.00
C ASP A 127 4.03 -17.31 -4.60
N GLY A 128 2.91 -17.48 -3.89
CA GLY A 128 2.88 -18.18 -2.62
C GLY A 128 2.99 -19.69 -2.78
N PRO A 129 3.15 -20.43 -1.67
CA PRO A 129 3.09 -21.89 -1.71
C PRO A 129 1.68 -22.34 -2.17
N THR A 130 1.64 -23.41 -2.96
CA THR A 130 0.38 -24.11 -3.22
C THR A 130 -0.06 -24.83 -1.93
N LEU A 131 -1.26 -24.52 -1.46
CA LEU A 131 -1.85 -25.11 -0.27
C LEU A 131 -3.11 -25.91 -0.64
N PRO A 132 -3.27 -27.16 -0.16
CA PRO A 132 -4.51 -27.90 -0.36
C PRO A 132 -5.67 -27.25 0.40
N TYR A 133 -6.90 -27.47 -0.08
CA TYR A 133 -8.13 -27.02 0.58
C TYR A 133 -8.84 -28.21 1.23
N TYR A 134 -8.87 -28.24 2.57
CA TYR A 134 -9.49 -29.28 3.37
C TYR A 134 -10.57 -28.67 4.29
N PRO A 135 -11.82 -28.54 3.82
CA PRO A 135 -12.91 -28.01 4.64
C PRO A 135 -13.26 -28.96 5.81
N ASP A 136 -13.78 -28.38 6.89
CA ASP A 136 -14.36 -29.09 8.05
C ASP A 136 -13.44 -30.07 8.80
N GLN A 137 -12.13 -30.04 8.54
CA GLN A 137 -11.16 -30.81 9.32
C GLN A 137 -10.75 -30.06 10.59
N PRO A 138 -10.79 -30.71 11.78
CA PRO A 138 -10.26 -30.11 13.00
C PRO A 138 -8.76 -29.89 12.87
N SER A 139 -8.28 -28.72 13.31
CA SER A 139 -6.89 -28.28 13.15
C SER A 139 -5.84 -29.25 13.71
N THR A 140 -6.24 -30.10 14.66
CA THR A 140 -5.42 -31.14 15.29
C THR A 140 -5.14 -32.36 14.40
N SER A 141 -5.87 -32.54 13.30
CA SER A 141 -5.72 -33.69 12.39
C SER A 141 -4.88 -33.38 11.15
N LEU A 142 -4.40 -32.14 11.00
CA LEU A 142 -3.73 -31.68 9.79
C LEU A 142 -2.21 -31.80 9.93
N GLU A 143 -1.61 -32.66 9.12
CA GLU A 143 -0.15 -32.89 9.10
C GLU A 143 0.62 -31.89 8.21
N GLU A 144 -0.09 -31.18 7.33
CA GLU A 144 0.47 -30.20 6.40
C GLU A 144 -0.28 -28.84 6.44
N PRO A 145 0.39 -27.72 6.10
CA PRO A 145 -0.29 -26.44 5.94
C PRO A 145 -1.36 -26.51 4.86
N CYS A 146 -2.59 -26.10 5.17
CA CYS A 146 -3.72 -26.14 4.25
C CYS A 146 -4.69 -24.96 4.51
N VAL A 147 -5.61 -24.74 3.56
CA VAL A 147 -6.75 -23.84 3.72
C VAL A 147 -7.93 -24.64 4.26
N THR A 148 -8.55 -24.18 5.34
CA THR A 148 -9.71 -24.87 5.96
C THR A 148 -11.03 -24.14 5.75
N THR A 149 -10.99 -22.86 5.38
CA THR A 149 -12.19 -22.03 5.18
C THR A 149 -11.99 -21.17 3.94
N PHE A 150 -13.00 -21.14 3.07
CA PHE A 150 -13.08 -20.25 1.92
C PHE A 150 -14.45 -19.57 1.92
N LYS A 151 -14.47 -18.24 1.84
CA LYS A 151 -15.70 -17.43 1.82
C LYS A 151 -15.64 -16.48 0.64
N ARG A 152 -16.57 -16.59 -0.30
CA ARG A 152 -16.75 -15.63 -1.40
C ARG A 152 -17.76 -14.58 -0.96
N ARG A 153 -17.43 -13.30 -1.17
CA ARG A 153 -18.32 -12.17 -0.92
C ARG A 153 -18.31 -11.27 -2.14
N GLU A 154 -19.50 -10.84 -2.53
CA GLU A 154 -19.72 -9.81 -3.54
C GLU A 154 -20.47 -8.63 -2.90
N SER A 155 -20.25 -7.43 -3.40
CA SER A 155 -20.86 -6.20 -2.89
C SER A 155 -21.02 -5.19 -4.01
N LEU A 156 -22.12 -4.44 -4.01
CA LEU A 156 -22.32 -3.32 -4.93
C LEU A 156 -21.21 -2.27 -4.78
N ARG A 157 -20.74 -1.73 -5.90
CA ARG A 157 -19.67 -0.73 -6.00
C ARG A 157 -20.00 0.31 -7.06
N LEU A 158 -19.19 1.35 -7.15
CA LEU A 158 -19.24 2.32 -8.23
C LEU A 158 -19.03 1.59 -9.56
N SER A 159 -19.83 1.96 -10.56
CA SER A 159 -19.77 1.42 -11.91
C SER A 159 -19.10 2.38 -12.90
N GLU A 160 -18.97 3.65 -12.53
CA GLU A 160 -18.44 4.71 -13.39
C GLU A 160 -17.75 5.76 -12.52
N VAL A 161 -16.58 6.24 -12.98
CA VAL A 161 -15.90 7.40 -12.39
C VAL A 161 -15.69 8.43 -13.49
N LEU A 162 -15.96 9.70 -13.20
CA LEU A 162 -15.65 10.84 -14.06
C LEU A 162 -14.93 11.92 -13.25
N LEU A 163 -13.70 12.20 -13.61
CA LEU A 163 -12.89 13.26 -13.01
C LEU A 163 -12.80 14.44 -13.98
N LYS A 164 -12.96 15.64 -13.45
CA LYS A 164 -12.86 16.88 -14.22
C LYS A 164 -11.84 17.83 -13.64
N ASP A 165 -11.15 18.59 -14.48
CA ASP A 165 -10.26 19.68 -14.05
C ASP A 165 -10.38 20.91 -14.95
N TYR A 166 -9.63 21.95 -14.63
CA TYR A 166 -9.51 23.17 -15.41
C TYR A 166 -8.06 23.66 -15.41
N THR A 167 -7.55 24.02 -16.58
CA THR A 167 -6.25 24.68 -16.72
C THR A 167 -6.40 26.02 -17.42
N PHE A 168 -5.90 27.08 -16.80
CA PHE A 168 -5.91 28.42 -17.40
C PHE A 168 -5.04 28.52 -18.67
N LYS A 169 -4.11 27.57 -18.88
CA LYS A 169 -3.22 27.52 -20.04
C LYS A 169 -3.94 27.06 -21.31
N ASP A 170 -5.03 26.31 -21.15
CA ASP A 170 -5.91 25.87 -22.23
C ASP A 170 -7.36 25.82 -21.72
N PRO A 171 -8.06 26.96 -21.67
CA PRO A 171 -9.40 27.03 -21.08
C PRO A 171 -10.48 26.33 -21.92
N LEU A 172 -10.15 25.91 -23.14
CA LEU A 172 -11.07 25.17 -24.03
C LEU A 172 -10.87 23.66 -23.93
N TRP A 173 -9.78 23.20 -23.33
CA TRP A 173 -9.59 21.77 -23.08
C TRP A 173 -10.62 21.27 -22.07
N LEU A 174 -11.37 20.24 -22.48
CA LEU A 174 -12.48 19.69 -21.69
C LEU A 174 -12.02 19.15 -20.34
N ALA A 175 -10.78 18.62 -20.29
CA ALA A 175 -10.16 18.12 -19.06
C ALA A 175 -11.09 17.17 -18.28
N GLU A 176 -11.64 16.18 -18.99
CA GLU A 176 -12.52 15.14 -18.45
C GLU A 176 -11.92 13.76 -18.74
N PHE A 177 -11.75 12.96 -17.70
CA PHE A 177 -11.31 11.57 -17.79
C PHE A 177 -12.28 10.71 -17.01
N GLY A 178 -12.75 9.62 -17.61
CA GLY A 178 -13.61 8.67 -16.95
C GLY A 178 -13.27 7.23 -17.30
N ASP A 179 -13.68 6.33 -16.42
CA ASP A 179 -13.54 4.89 -16.59
C ASP A 179 -14.80 4.16 -16.09
N ASP A 180 -15.12 3.06 -16.76
CA ASP A 180 -16.25 2.20 -16.43
C ASP A 180 -15.75 0.92 -15.75
N ALA A 181 -16.46 0.50 -14.71
CA ALA A 181 -16.16 -0.74 -14.03
C ALA A 181 -16.41 -1.96 -14.95
N ARG A 182 -15.61 -2.99 -14.75
CA ARG A 182 -15.76 -4.30 -15.40
C ARG A 182 -16.64 -5.22 -14.56
N ASP A 183 -17.16 -6.29 -15.15
CA ASP A 183 -17.92 -7.35 -14.46
C ASP A 183 -19.16 -6.85 -13.68
N THR A 184 -19.94 -5.95 -14.29
CA THR A 184 -21.11 -5.30 -13.70
C THR A 184 -22.43 -6.04 -13.96
N GLU A 185 -22.40 -7.27 -14.50
CA GLU A 185 -23.61 -7.96 -14.99
C GLU A 185 -24.66 -8.21 -13.89
N HIS A 186 -24.21 -8.29 -12.63
CA HIS A 186 -25.04 -8.52 -11.47
C HIS A 186 -25.47 -7.23 -10.74
N GLN A 187 -25.19 -6.06 -11.34
CA GLN A 187 -25.56 -4.76 -10.78
C GLN A 187 -26.81 -4.20 -11.49
N PRO A 188 -27.89 -3.88 -10.76
CA PRO A 188 -29.14 -3.43 -11.38
C PRO A 188 -29.10 -1.98 -11.89
N GLY A 189 -28.12 -1.18 -11.47
CA GLY A 189 -28.04 0.24 -11.82
C GLY A 189 -26.60 0.72 -11.99
N ARG A 190 -26.45 1.88 -12.66
CA ARG A 190 -25.17 2.59 -12.76
C ARG A 190 -24.99 3.49 -11.55
N TYR A 191 -23.91 3.28 -10.81
CA TYR A 191 -23.50 4.09 -9.67
C TYR A 191 -22.28 4.92 -10.06
N PHE A 192 -22.48 6.20 -10.34
CA PHE A 192 -21.41 7.08 -10.81
C PHE A 192 -20.75 7.83 -9.65
N HIS A 193 -19.46 8.09 -9.78
CA HIS A 193 -18.71 9.01 -8.95
C HIS A 193 -18.14 10.13 -9.83
N TYR A 194 -18.46 11.37 -9.46
CA TYR A 194 -17.91 12.55 -10.11
C TYR A 194 -17.08 13.33 -9.09
N ASP A 195 -15.89 13.77 -9.50
CA ASP A 195 -15.06 14.64 -8.67
C ASP A 195 -14.41 15.78 -9.46
N PHE A 196 -14.22 16.91 -8.77
CA PHE A 196 -13.54 18.10 -9.26
C PHE A 196 -12.89 18.82 -8.08
N PRO A 197 -11.59 19.17 -8.12
CA PRO A 197 -10.67 19.02 -9.27
C PRO A 197 -10.01 17.62 -9.35
N GLY A 198 -9.84 17.11 -10.57
CA GLY A 198 -9.22 15.81 -10.88
C GLY A 198 -7.68 15.79 -10.82
N ARG A 199 -7.05 16.96 -10.63
CA ARG A 199 -5.61 17.18 -10.41
C ARG A 199 -4.70 16.86 -11.60
N PHE A 200 -5.22 16.91 -12.82
CA PHE A 200 -4.44 16.70 -14.05
C PHE A 200 -4.37 18.00 -14.88
N LYS A 201 -3.24 18.19 -15.57
CA LYS A 201 -2.96 19.42 -16.34
C LYS A 201 -2.75 19.18 -17.84
N SER A 202 -2.74 17.93 -18.27
CA SER A 202 -2.63 17.54 -19.68
C SER A 202 -3.14 16.12 -19.88
N THR A 203 -3.21 15.68 -21.14
CA THR A 203 -3.58 14.31 -21.53
C THR A 203 -2.53 13.24 -21.21
N GLN A 204 -1.33 13.62 -20.77
CA GLN A 204 -0.19 12.70 -20.57
C GLN A 204 0.03 12.27 -19.10
N GLY A 205 -0.99 12.30 -18.24
CA GLY A 205 -0.83 11.92 -16.83
C GLY A 205 -2.11 11.49 -16.14
N GLY A 206 -3.05 10.92 -16.90
CA GLY A 206 -4.25 10.26 -16.40
C GLY A 206 -4.15 8.76 -16.61
#